data_AF-A0A914HS91-F1
#
_entry.id   AF-A0A914HS91-F1
#
_cell.length_a   1.000
_cell.length_b   1.000
_cell.length_c   1.000
_cell.angle_alpha   90.00
_cell.angle_beta   90.00
_cell.angle_gamma   90.00
#
_symmetry.space_group_name_H-M   'P 1'
#
loop_
_entity.id
_entity.type
_entity.pdbx_description
1 polymer ?
#
loop_
_entity_poly.entity_id
_entity_poly.type
_entity_poly.pdbx_seq_one_letter_code
_entity_poly.pdbx_strand_id
1 'polypeptide(L)'
;MTKQFDKKHGAKPSEFDPQDPVLLLNFKLGKAHWLPGTIVERVRHSPTYRVLVPSLGKRIVYRHANQLRRRFAFEEDGLQLIVNRFRQFKPTKTISHQSISNCRRAVHR
;
A
#
# COMPACT_ATOMS: atom_id res chain seq x y z
N MET A 1 20.93 6.28 -44.02
CA MET A 1 19.79 5.49 -43.51
C MET A 1 19.85 5.48 -41.98
N THR A 2 19.53 6.59 -41.30
CA THR A 2 19.73 6.66 -39.82
C THR A 2 18.99 7.84 -39.19
N LYS A 3 17.65 7.83 -39.20
CA LYS A 3 16.82 8.80 -38.45
C LYS A 3 15.53 8.16 -37.95
N GLN A 4 15.62 7.02 -37.25
CA GLN A 4 14.43 6.27 -36.80
C GLN A 4 14.30 6.11 -35.27
N PHE A 5 15.25 6.62 -34.47
CA PHE A 5 15.26 6.38 -33.02
C PHE A 5 14.83 7.56 -32.14
N ASP A 6 14.47 8.71 -32.71
CA ASP A 6 13.89 9.82 -31.94
C ASP A 6 12.36 9.75 -31.84
N LYS A 7 11.80 8.54 -31.84
CA LYS A 7 10.44 8.35 -31.36
C LYS A 7 10.51 8.48 -29.85
N LYS A 8 10.30 9.70 -29.35
CA LYS A 8 10.06 10.03 -27.94
C LYS A 8 8.95 9.12 -27.42
N HIS A 9 9.34 7.93 -26.93
CA HIS A 9 8.47 7.10 -26.14
C HIS A 9 8.09 7.96 -24.95
N GLY A 10 6.78 8.14 -24.73
CA GLY A 10 6.22 8.71 -23.50
C GLY A 10 6.55 7.81 -22.32
N ALA A 11 7.85 7.68 -22.02
CA ALA A 11 8.40 6.99 -20.88
C ALA A 11 7.94 7.77 -19.67
N LYS A 12 6.77 7.37 -19.15
CA LYS A 12 6.32 7.79 -17.83
C LYS A 12 7.48 7.52 -16.88
N PRO A 13 7.87 8.48 -16.02
CA PRO A 13 8.96 8.27 -15.07
C PRO A 13 8.66 6.98 -14.28
N SER A 14 9.49 5.95 -14.54
CA SER A 14 9.36 4.59 -14.02
C SER A 14 10.13 4.42 -12.71
N GLU A 15 10.35 5.54 -12.02
CA GLU A 15 10.96 5.53 -10.71
C GLU A 15 9.85 5.55 -9.67
N PHE A 16 10.06 4.78 -8.61
CA PHE A 16 9.16 4.71 -7.47
C PHE A 16 9.96 5.07 -6.22
N ASP A 17 9.34 5.85 -5.35
CA ASP A 17 9.95 6.27 -4.11
C ASP A 17 9.66 5.25 -2.99
N PRO A 18 10.53 5.12 -1.97
CA PRO A 18 10.20 4.39 -0.75
C PRO A 18 8.83 4.82 -0.20
N GLN A 19 8.04 3.85 0.24
CA GLN A 19 6.68 4.01 0.75
C GLN A 19 5.60 4.26 -0.31
N ASP A 20 5.94 4.30 -1.61
CA ASP A 20 4.94 4.46 -2.67
C ASP A 20 3.95 3.28 -2.72
N PRO A 21 2.64 3.55 -2.80
CA PRO A 21 1.64 2.52 -3.03
C PRO A 21 1.66 2.07 -4.49
N VAL A 22 1.93 0.78 -4.70
CA VAL A 22 2.01 0.17 -6.04
C VAL A 22 1.09 -1.03 -6.17
N LEU A 23 0.86 -1.43 -7.42
CA LEU A 23 0.33 -2.73 -7.80
C LEU A 23 1.47 -3.55 -8.41
N LEU A 24 1.67 -4.77 -7.92
CA LEU A 24 2.68 -5.68 -8.44
C LEU A 24 2.03 -6.82 -9.25
N LEU A 25 2.68 -7.20 -10.34
CA LEU A 25 2.27 -8.33 -11.14
C LEU A 25 2.65 -9.64 -10.44
N ASN A 26 1.66 -10.51 -10.25
CA ASN A 26 1.81 -11.82 -9.65
C ASN A 26 1.15 -12.88 -10.53
N PHE A 27 1.89 -13.91 -10.89
CA PHE A 27 1.35 -15.04 -11.63
C PHE A 27 0.96 -16.16 -10.65
N LYS A 28 -0.30 -16.59 -10.68
CA LYS A 28 -0.79 -17.72 -9.89
C LYS A 28 -1.68 -18.58 -10.77
N LEU A 29 -1.40 -19.89 -10.83
CA LEU A 29 -2.17 -20.86 -11.62
C LEU A 29 -2.38 -20.43 -13.09
N GLY A 30 -1.31 -19.92 -13.72
CA GLY A 30 -1.35 -19.45 -15.11
C GLY A 30 -2.08 -18.12 -15.34
N LYS A 31 -2.62 -17.48 -14.29
CA LYS A 31 -3.32 -16.19 -14.39
C LYS A 31 -2.48 -15.05 -13.81
N ALA A 32 -2.51 -13.92 -14.51
CA ALA A 32 -1.90 -12.67 -14.06
C ALA A 32 -2.83 -11.94 -13.09
N HIS A 33 -2.33 -11.62 -11.90
CA HIS A 33 -3.04 -10.87 -10.87
C HIS A 33 -2.21 -9.67 -10.45
N TRP A 34 -2.87 -8.53 -10.27
CA TRP A 34 -2.23 -7.34 -9.70
C TRP A 34 -2.49 -7.31 -8.19
N LEU A 35 -1.42 -7.41 -7.39
CA LEU A 35 -1.52 -7.39 -5.95
C LEU A 35 -1.12 -6.01 -5.40
N PRO A 36 -1.86 -5.48 -4.41
CA PRO A 36 -1.48 -4.25 -3.73
C PRO A 36 -0.18 -4.45 -2.93
N GLY A 37 0.78 -3.55 -3.09
CA GLY A 37 2.00 -3.50 -2.29
C GLY A 37 2.48 -2.07 -2.03
N THR A 38 3.58 -1.98 -1.30
CA THR A 38 4.25 -0.72 -0.95
C THR A 38 5.74 -0.86 -1.22
N ILE A 39 6.35 0.12 -1.88
CA ILE A 39 7.80 0.12 -2.11
C ILE A 39 8.52 0.24 -0.77
N VAL A 40 9.53 -0.60 -0.57
CA VAL A 40 10.44 -0.51 0.57
C VAL A 40 11.67 0.29 0.16
N GLU A 41 12.33 -0.15 -0.92
CA GLU A 41 13.51 0.51 -1.46
C GLU A 41 13.81 0.01 -2.88
N ARG A 42 14.65 0.75 -3.60
CA ARG A 42 15.23 0.33 -4.87
C ARG A 42 16.52 -0.46 -4.63
N VAL A 43 16.72 -1.54 -5.38
CA VAL A 43 17.98 -2.28 -5.39
C VAL A 43 19.03 -1.45 -6.13
N ARG A 44 20.20 -1.25 -5.52
CA ARG A 44 21.29 -0.42 -6.08
C ARG A 44 21.68 -0.91 -7.48
N HIS A 45 21.88 0.03 -8.39
CA HIS A 45 22.28 -0.23 -9.79
C HIS A 45 21.37 -1.22 -10.54
N SER A 46 20.11 -1.39 -10.12
CA SER A 46 19.15 -2.30 -10.73
C SER A 46 17.79 -1.60 -10.91
N PRO A 47 17.03 -1.93 -11.98
CA PRO A 47 15.62 -1.53 -12.13
C PRO A 47 14.66 -2.37 -11.26
N THR A 48 15.18 -2.99 -10.19
CA THR A 48 14.42 -3.86 -9.29
C THR A 48 14.12 -3.15 -7.98
N TYR A 49 12.93 -3.37 -7.44
CA TYR A 49 12.47 -2.82 -6.17
C TYR A 49 12.11 -3.93 -5.20
N ARG A 50 12.33 -3.66 -3.91
CA ARG A 50 11.77 -4.44 -2.81
C ARG A 50 10.38 -3.91 -2.52
N VAL A 51 9.40 -4.79 -2.52
CA VAL A 51 7.98 -4.45 -2.34
C VAL A 51 7.40 -5.26 -1.20
N LEU A 52 6.80 -4.58 -0.22
CA LEU A 52 6.03 -5.20 0.85
C LEU A 52 4.63 -5.53 0.34
N VAL A 53 4.21 -6.80 0.48
CA VAL A 53 2.93 -7.29 -0.04
C VAL A 53 2.08 -7.85 1.11
N PRO A 54 1.09 -7.09 1.62
CA PRO A 54 0.25 -7.54 2.72
C PRO A 54 -0.51 -8.83 2.42
N SER A 55 -1.00 -9.00 1.19
CA SER A 55 -1.79 -10.18 0.77
C SER A 55 -0.98 -11.48 0.67
N LEU A 56 0.34 -11.40 0.66
CA LEU A 56 1.24 -12.57 0.70
C LEU A 56 1.80 -12.82 2.11
N GLY A 57 1.05 -12.45 3.15
CA GLY A 57 1.48 -12.59 4.55
C GLY A 57 2.53 -11.57 4.95
N LYS A 58 2.41 -10.32 4.47
CA LYS A 58 3.36 -9.22 4.74
C LYS A 58 4.81 -9.54 4.34
N ARG A 59 4.99 -10.30 3.26
CA ARG A 59 6.32 -10.67 2.73
C ARG A 59 6.89 -9.54 1.89
N ILE A 60 8.22 -9.47 1.85
CA ILE A 60 8.97 -8.61 0.93
C ILE A 60 9.32 -9.44 -0.31
N VAL A 61 9.03 -8.90 -1.50
CA VAL A 61 9.36 -9.52 -2.78
C VAL A 61 10.17 -8.57 -3.64
N TYR A 62 10.98 -9.12 -4.54
CA TYR A 62 11.76 -8.36 -5.51
C TYR A 62 11.03 -8.34 -6.84
N ARG A 63 10.84 -7.15 -7.42
CA ARG A 63 10.14 -6.98 -8.70
C ARG A 63 10.81 -5.93 -9.58
N HIS A 64 10.90 -6.25 -10.86
CA HIS A 64 11.37 -5.31 -11.87
C HIS A 64 10.36 -4.16 -12.04
N ALA A 65 10.81 -2.94 -12.36
CA ALA A 65 9.96 -1.77 -12.55
C ALA A 65 8.75 -2.04 -13.47
N ASN A 66 8.97 -2.75 -14.58
CA ASN A 66 7.92 -3.15 -15.54
C ASN A 66 6.84 -4.08 -14.97
N GLN A 67 7.09 -4.71 -13.82
CA GLN A 67 6.13 -5.55 -13.10
C GLN A 67 5.37 -4.77 -12.03
N LEU A 68 5.60 -3.45 -11.95
CA LEU A 68 4.98 -2.55 -11.00
C LEU A 68 4.14 -1.51 -11.74
N ARG A 69 3.04 -1.10 -11.12
CA ARG A 69 2.19 0.00 -11.58
C ARG A 69 1.90 0.93 -10.42
N ARG A 70 1.94 2.25 -10.66
CA ARG A 70 1.47 3.23 -9.69
C ARG A 70 -0.02 2.99 -9.45
N ARG A 71 -0.44 3.03 -8.17
CA ARG A 71 -1.85 2.79 -7.82
C ARG A 71 -2.77 3.93 -8.25
N PHE A 72 -2.23 5.13 -8.48
CA PHE A 72 -2.98 6.31 -8.87
C PHE A 72 -2.19 7.15 -9.88
N ALA A 73 -2.67 7.16 -11.12
CA ALA A 73 -2.50 8.29 -12.02
C ALA A 73 -3.82 8.38 -12.78
N PHE A 74 -4.84 8.91 -12.09
CA PHE A 74 -5.92 9.58 -12.82
C PHE A 74 -5.34 10.91 -13.28
N GLU A 75 -5.46 11.19 -14.57
CA GLU A 75 -5.10 12.45 -15.18
C GLU A 75 -5.86 13.60 -14.50
N GLU A 76 -5.26 14.78 -14.47
CA GLU A 76 -5.74 15.97 -13.74
C GLU A 76 -7.05 16.59 -14.26
N ASP A 77 -7.78 15.97 -15.18
CA ASP A 77 -9.03 16.52 -15.67
C ASP A 77 -10.23 15.88 -14.96
N GLY A 78 -10.48 16.40 -13.76
CA GLY A 78 -11.80 16.46 -13.13
C GLY A 78 -12.56 15.15 -12.98
N LEU A 79 -12.41 14.48 -11.83
CA LEU A 79 -13.50 13.99 -10.97
C LEU A 79 -12.93 13.16 -9.81
N GLN A 80 -13.39 13.49 -8.60
CA GLN A 80 -13.06 12.81 -7.35
C GLN A 80 -13.53 11.35 -7.31
N LEU A 81 -13.03 10.63 -6.29
CA LEU A 81 -13.57 9.42 -5.65
C LEU A 81 -12.94 8.08 -6.05
N ILE A 82 -11.74 7.75 -5.55
CA ILE A 82 -11.49 6.48 -4.81
C ILE A 82 -10.35 6.63 -3.79
N VAL A 83 -10.51 7.48 -2.78
CA VAL A 83 -9.88 7.19 -1.47
C VAL A 83 -10.87 6.30 -0.74
N ASN A 84 -10.81 4.99 -1.01
CA ASN A 84 -11.56 4.05 -0.19
C ASN A 84 -10.67 2.92 0.31
N ARG A 85 -10.52 2.94 1.64
CA ARG A 85 -10.35 1.80 2.52
C ARG A 85 -8.95 1.20 2.60
N PHE A 86 -8.07 1.81 3.41
CA PHE A 86 -7.20 1.12 4.38
C PHE A 86 -6.45 2.15 5.25
N ARG A 87 -7.18 2.90 6.07
CA ARG A 87 -6.60 3.54 7.26
C ARG A 87 -7.53 3.29 8.45
N GLN A 88 -6.92 2.85 9.54
CA GLN A 88 -7.45 2.67 10.90
C GLN A 88 -8.17 1.36 11.20
N PHE A 89 -7.38 0.30 11.38
CA PHE A 89 -7.67 -0.73 12.38
C PHE A 89 -7.74 -0.01 13.74
N LYS A 90 -8.93 0.13 14.33
CA LYS A 90 -9.06 0.45 15.75
C LYS A 90 -8.96 -0.87 16.52
N PRO A 91 -8.01 -1.04 17.47
CA PRO A 91 -8.05 -2.19 18.35
C PRO A 91 -9.25 -2.03 19.29
N THR A 92 -10.25 -2.90 19.13
CA THR A 92 -11.28 -3.15 20.14
C THR A 92 -10.64 -3.88 21.31
N LYS A 93 -10.57 -3.24 22.47
CA LYS A 93 -10.54 -3.95 23.75
C LYS A 93 -11.90 -3.77 24.41
N THR A 94 -12.64 -4.86 24.49
CA THR A 94 -13.92 -4.98 25.18
C THR A 94 -13.68 -5.67 26.53
N ILE A 95 -14.53 -5.33 27.51
CA ILE A 95 -14.86 -6.07 28.77
C ILE A 95 -13.87 -5.82 29.93
N SER A 96 -14.15 -4.89 30.85
CA SER A 96 -15.07 -4.91 32.02
C SER A 96 -14.61 -5.79 33.19
N HIS A 97 -14.42 -5.18 34.37
CA HIS A 97 -14.71 -5.82 35.65
C HIS A 97 -14.80 -4.82 36.81
N GLN A 98 -15.94 -4.92 37.51
CA GLN A 98 -16.16 -4.76 38.94
C GLN A 98 -16.28 -3.36 39.58
N SER A 99 -17.55 -3.02 39.79
CA SER A 99 -18.14 -2.38 40.97
C SER A 99 -17.34 -2.53 42.26
N ILE A 100 -17.11 -1.41 42.95
CA ILE A 100 -17.12 -1.38 44.42
C ILE A 100 -17.96 -0.17 44.85
N SER A 101 -19.08 -0.50 45.47
CA SER A 101 -19.95 0.37 46.24
C SER A 101 -19.19 0.98 47.42
N ASN A 102 -19.38 2.28 47.67
CA ASN A 102 -19.12 2.84 49.00
C ASN A 102 -20.33 3.69 49.43
N CYS A 103 -21.27 3.00 50.05
CA CYS A 103 -22.18 3.62 51.02
C CYS A 103 -21.33 4.10 52.22
N ARG A 104 -21.30 5.40 52.48
CA ARG A 104 -21.05 5.89 53.84
C ARG A 104 -22.27 6.63 54.35
N ARG A 105 -22.90 5.91 55.26
CA ARG A 105 -24.04 6.20 56.12
C ARG A 105 -23.80 7.47 56.92
N ALA A 106 -24.80 8.34 56.94
CA ALA A 106 -25.00 9.32 57.98
C ALA A 106 -25.14 8.60 59.33
N VAL A 107 -24.46 9.10 60.35
CA VAL A 107 -24.72 8.76 61.76
C VAL A 107 -24.98 10.06 62.49
N HIS A 108 -26.17 10.11 63.11
CA HIS A 108 -26.62 11.13 64.04
C HIS A 108 -25.62 11.37 65.17
N ARG A 109 -25.39 12.65 65.50
CA ARG A 109 -25.73 13.23 66.81
C ARG A 109 -25.76 14.74 66.72
#